data_AF-A0A2N2ML28-F1
#
_entry.id   AF-A0A2N2ML28-F1
#
_cell.length_a   1.000
_cell.length_b   1.000
_cell.length_c   1.000
_cell.angle_alpha   90.00
_cell.angle_beta   90.00
_cell.angle_gamma   90.00
#
_symmetry.space_group_name_H-M   'P 1'
#
loop_
_entity.id
_entity.type
_entity.pdbx_description
1 polymer ?
#
loop_
_entity_poly.entity_id
_entity_poly.type
_entity_poly.pdbx_seq_one_letter_code
_entity_poly.pdbx_strand_id
1 'polypeptide(L)'
;MMALSPAEKSHTVQIDEGLYLASFSADEEPADYINHSCNPNAGIRGQISLVAMRLITEGEEITFDYAMADSTPYDEFPCACGAPTCRGQVSGDDWQRPELWRRYQGYFSAYLEKRINLKREK
;
A
#
# COMPACT_ATOMS: atom_id res chain seq x y z
N MET A 1 4.97 -22.17 -8.70
CA MET A 1 4.45 -20.84 -8.35
C MET A 1 5.00 -19.89 -9.40
N MET A 2 4.16 -19.26 -10.22
CA MET A 2 4.64 -18.29 -11.23
C MET A 2 5.05 -17.02 -10.49
N ALA A 3 6.27 -16.56 -10.72
CA ALA A 3 6.75 -15.29 -10.19
C ALA A 3 6.22 -14.15 -11.07
N LEU A 4 5.77 -13.06 -10.44
CA LEU A 4 5.38 -11.83 -11.16
C LEU A 4 6.57 -11.29 -11.97
N SER A 5 6.34 -10.88 -13.21
CA SER A 5 7.29 -10.15 -14.04
C SER A 5 7.60 -8.77 -13.43
N PRO A 6 8.68 -8.09 -13.85
CA PRO A 6 9.02 -6.77 -13.32
C PRO A 6 7.91 -5.71 -13.49
N ALA A 7 7.21 -5.71 -14.64
CA ALA A 7 6.10 -4.78 -14.89
C ALA A 7 4.86 -5.12 -14.05
N GLU A 8 4.60 -6.41 -13.83
CA GLU A 8 3.53 -6.82 -12.92
C GLU A 8 3.86 -6.44 -11.47
N LYS A 9 5.13 -6.47 -11.05
CA LYS A 9 5.49 -6.03 -9.69
C LYS A 9 5.24 -4.54 -9.45
N SER A 10 5.47 -3.68 -10.44
CA SER A 10 5.36 -2.23 -10.27
C SER A 10 3.93 -1.70 -10.30
N HIS A 11 2.99 -2.40 -10.95
CA HIS A 11 1.61 -1.96 -11.15
C HIS A 11 0.59 -2.95 -10.55
N THR A 12 0.95 -3.62 -9.46
CA THR A 12 0.04 -4.51 -8.74
C THR A 12 -0.12 -4.11 -7.29
N VAL A 13 -1.32 -4.36 -6.78
CA VAL A 13 -1.62 -4.28 -5.35
C VAL A 13 -1.97 -5.66 -4.82
N GLN A 14 -1.40 -6.03 -3.67
CA GLN A 14 -1.76 -7.27 -3.02
C GLN A 14 -3.18 -7.20 -2.46
N ILE A 15 -4.01 -8.20 -2.76
CA ILE A 15 -5.40 -8.29 -2.28
C ILE A 15 -5.65 -9.50 -1.38
N ASP A 16 -4.81 -10.54 -1.43
CA ASP A 16 -4.86 -11.65 -0.46
C ASP A 16 -3.52 -12.40 -0.45
N GLU A 17 -3.44 -13.49 0.31
CA GLU A 17 -2.30 -14.42 0.30
C GLU A 17 -2.05 -14.95 -1.11
N GLY A 18 -0.96 -14.50 -1.73
CA GLY A 18 -0.60 -14.89 -3.10
C GLY A 18 -1.55 -14.41 -4.19
N LEU A 19 -2.47 -13.48 -3.89
CA LEU A 19 -3.39 -12.89 -4.86
C LEU A 19 -3.11 -11.39 -5.02
N TYR A 20 -3.03 -10.96 -6.27
CA TYR A 20 -2.68 -9.59 -6.67
C TYR A 20 -3.68 -9.09 -7.70
N LEU A 21 -4.05 -7.83 -7.61
CA LEU A 21 -4.81 -7.14 -8.65
C LEU A 21 -3.83 -6.51 -9.63
N ALA A 22 -3.95 -6.89 -10.91
CA ALA A 22 -3.08 -6.44 -12.00
C ALA A 22 -3.92 -5.95 -13.19
N SER A 23 -3.47 -4.87 -13.82
CA SER A 23 -3.97 -4.44 -15.14
C SER A 23 -3.24 -5.24 -16.23
N PHE A 24 -4.01 -5.87 -17.15
CA PHE A 24 -3.46 -6.70 -18.23
C PHE A 24 -3.53 -6.04 -19.62
N SER A 25 -4.19 -4.88 -19.73
CA SER A 25 -4.25 -4.09 -20.96
C SER A 25 -2.97 -3.28 -21.14
N ALA A 26 -2.60 -3.03 -22.40
CA ALA A 26 -1.57 -2.04 -22.74
C ALA A 26 -2.02 -0.60 -22.44
N ASP A 27 -3.33 -0.40 -22.29
CA ASP A 27 -3.91 0.84 -21.79
C ASP A 27 -3.71 0.87 -20.27
N GLU A 28 -2.81 1.75 -19.86
CA GLU A 28 -2.44 2.04 -18.49
C GLU A 28 -3.62 2.71 -17.75
N GLU A 29 -4.07 2.16 -16.63
CA GLU A 29 -5.16 2.75 -15.85
C GLU A 29 -4.60 3.81 -14.89
N PRO A 30 -5.24 4.98 -14.71
CA PRO A 30 -4.75 6.01 -13.78
C PRO A 30 -4.52 5.50 -12.35
N ALA A 31 -5.22 4.44 -11.93
CA ALA A 31 -5.07 3.82 -10.62
C ALA A 31 -3.73 3.07 -10.46
N ASP A 32 -3.04 2.76 -11.55
CA ASP A 32 -1.74 2.06 -11.54
C ASP A 32 -0.58 2.98 -11.11
N TYR A 33 -0.82 4.30 -11.00
CA TYR A 33 0.22 5.33 -10.76
C TYR A 33 0.18 5.99 -9.39
N ILE A 34 -0.48 5.37 -8.40
CA ILE A 34 -0.53 5.96 -7.07
C ILE A 34 0.74 5.62 -6.30
N ASN A 35 1.59 6.62 -6.13
CA ASN A 35 2.88 6.46 -5.46
C ASN A 35 2.77 6.25 -3.94
N HIS A 36 3.87 5.74 -3.40
CA HIS A 36 4.08 5.62 -1.97
C HIS A 36 4.44 6.96 -1.29
N SER A 37 3.86 7.21 -0.11
CA SER A 37 4.42 8.15 0.89
C SER A 37 4.35 7.59 2.30
N CYS A 38 5.38 7.83 3.11
CA CYS A 38 5.39 7.50 4.55
C CYS A 38 4.55 8.49 5.40
N ASN A 39 4.02 9.55 4.77
CA ASN A 39 3.01 10.45 5.34
C ASN A 39 1.94 10.73 4.28
N PRO A 40 1.09 9.74 3.97
CA PRO A 40 0.17 9.83 2.85
C PRO A 40 -1.02 10.74 3.13
N ASN A 41 -1.79 11.03 2.08
CA ASN A 41 -3.07 11.74 2.17
C ASN A 41 -4.28 10.85 1.82
N ALA A 42 -4.04 9.64 1.32
CA ALA A 42 -5.04 8.63 1.04
C ALA A 42 -4.69 7.27 1.68
N GLY A 43 -5.69 6.41 1.81
CA GLY A 43 -5.56 5.06 2.33
C GLY A 43 -6.62 4.11 1.79
N ILE A 44 -6.55 2.83 2.15
CA ILE A 44 -7.40 1.79 1.57
C ILE A 44 -8.62 1.54 2.45
N ARG A 45 -9.82 1.55 1.85
CA ARG A 45 -11.07 1.15 2.51
C ARG A 45 -11.66 -0.07 1.83
N GLY A 46 -11.99 -1.09 2.61
CA GLY A 46 -12.39 -2.38 2.05
C GLY A 46 -11.17 -3.04 1.41
N GLN A 47 -11.30 -3.60 0.20
CA GLN A 47 -10.17 -4.31 -0.40
C GLN A 47 -9.33 -3.45 -1.35
N ILE A 48 -9.98 -2.62 -2.18
CA ILE A 48 -9.33 -1.97 -3.33
C ILE A 48 -9.66 -0.49 -3.47
N SER A 49 -10.51 0.08 -2.61
CA SER A 49 -10.92 1.48 -2.76
C SER A 49 -9.92 2.40 -2.07
N LEU A 50 -9.22 3.22 -2.85
CA LEU A 50 -8.41 4.31 -2.34
C LEU A 50 -9.32 5.49 -1.95
N VAL A 51 -9.19 5.97 -0.71
CA VAL A 51 -10.01 7.06 -0.16
C VAL A 51 -9.14 8.11 0.50
N ALA A 52 -9.55 9.37 0.43
CA ALA A 52 -8.86 10.45 1.12
C ALA A 52 -8.97 10.28 2.65
N MET A 53 -7.85 10.44 3.36
CA MET A 53 -7.78 10.41 4.83
C MET A 53 -7.96 11.80 5.46
N ARG A 54 -7.80 12.85 4.65
CA ARG A 54 -7.97 14.26 4.99
C ARG A 54 -8.37 15.04 3.73
N LEU A 55 -8.62 16.34 3.88
CA LEU A 55 -8.75 17.23 2.73
C LEU A 55 -7.44 17.23 1.91
N ILE A 56 -7.58 17.09 0.59
CA ILE A 56 -6.49 17.13 -0.39
C ILE A 56 -6.66 18.42 -1.19
N THR A 57 -5.62 19.24 -1.27
CA THR A 57 -5.66 20.50 -2.01
C THR A 57 -5.35 20.30 -3.49
N GLU A 58 -5.79 21.21 -4.35
CA GLU A 58 -5.44 21.18 -5.77
C GLU A 58 -3.91 21.17 -5.96
N GLY A 59 -3.44 20.32 -6.87
CA GLY A 59 -2.00 20.14 -7.17
C GLY A 59 -1.24 19.26 -6.16
N GLU A 60 -1.87 18.81 -5.09
CA GLU A 60 -1.26 17.86 -4.16
C GLU A 60 -1.29 16.44 -4.76
N GLU A 61 -0.14 15.76 -4.79
CA GLU A 61 -0.05 14.38 -5.25
C GLU A 61 -0.83 13.45 -4.31
N ILE A 62 -1.67 12.59 -4.88
CA ILE A 62 -2.37 11.55 -4.11
C ILE A 62 -1.40 10.39 -3.87
N THR A 63 -1.18 10.06 -2.60
CA THR A 63 -0.26 8.98 -2.21
C THR A 63 -0.88 8.15 -1.08
N PHE A 64 -0.49 6.88 -1.00
CA PHE A 64 -0.81 6.02 0.14
C PHE A 64 0.45 5.33 0.70
N ASP A 65 0.35 4.79 1.90
CA ASP A 65 1.43 3.98 2.45
C ASP A 65 1.23 2.53 2.01
N TYR A 66 2.19 1.92 1.29
CA TYR A 66 2.05 0.55 0.78
C TYR A 66 1.91 -0.48 1.89
N ALA A 67 2.32 -0.15 3.13
CA ALA A 67 2.01 -0.94 4.33
C ALA A 67 0.51 -1.12 4.58
N MET A 68 -0.35 -0.33 3.92
CA MET A 68 -1.81 -0.47 3.96
C MET A 68 -2.34 -1.60 3.07
N ALA A 69 -1.55 -2.15 2.14
CA ALA A 69 -1.98 -3.22 1.24
C ALA A 69 -1.03 -4.43 1.20
N ASP A 70 0.28 -4.20 1.29
CA ASP A 70 1.28 -5.21 0.95
C ASP A 70 1.87 -5.92 2.17
N SER A 71 2.13 -7.21 1.98
CA SER A 71 2.66 -8.11 3.02
C SER A 71 3.75 -9.08 2.57
N THR A 72 4.16 -8.96 1.31
CA THR A 72 5.15 -9.83 0.67
C THR A 72 6.26 -8.98 0.05
N PRO A 73 7.51 -9.48 -0.01
CA PRO A 73 8.64 -8.72 -0.54
C PRO A 73 8.67 -8.75 -2.07
N TYR A 74 7.61 -8.30 -2.72
CA TYR A 74 7.51 -8.30 -4.18
C TYR A 74 7.91 -6.97 -4.82
N ASP A 75 7.71 -5.86 -4.10
CA ASP A 75 7.96 -4.49 -4.55
C ASP A 75 8.64 -3.65 -3.44
N GLU A 76 9.84 -4.08 -3.02
CA GLU A 76 10.62 -3.35 -2.01
C GLU A 76 11.58 -2.35 -2.68
N PHE A 77 11.66 -1.13 -2.16
CA PHE A 77 12.49 -0.07 -2.74
C PHE A 77 12.99 0.98 -1.72
N PRO A 78 14.16 1.61 -1.97
CA PRO A 78 14.60 2.77 -1.21
C PRO A 78 13.59 3.91 -1.33
N CYS A 79 13.13 4.43 -0.19
CA CYS A 79 12.07 5.42 -0.16
C CYS A 79 12.62 6.85 -0.25
N ALA A 80 12.16 7.60 -1.25
CA ALA A 80 12.50 9.01 -1.45
C ALA A 80 11.29 9.96 -1.34
N CYS A 81 10.22 9.55 -0.64
CA CYS A 81 8.95 10.31 -0.58
C CYS A 81 9.03 11.71 0.06
N GLY A 82 10.17 12.09 0.65
CA GLY A 82 10.38 13.43 1.23
C GLY A 82 9.64 13.73 2.54
N ALA A 83 8.80 12.81 3.04
CA ALA A 83 8.11 12.99 4.31
C ALA A 83 9.11 13.13 5.49
N PRO A 84 8.85 14.01 6.49
CA PRO A 84 9.70 14.10 7.69
C PRO A 84 9.79 12.78 8.48
N THR A 85 8.78 11.92 8.34
CA THR A 85 8.72 10.58 8.92
C THR A 85 9.06 9.49 7.91
N CYS A 86 9.82 9.81 6.86
CA CYS A 86 10.24 8.84 5.85
C CYS A 86 11.01 7.68 6.51
N ARG A 87 10.67 6.46 6.09
CA ARG A 87 11.30 5.23 6.60
C ARG A 87 12.64 4.92 5.94
N GLY A 88 12.97 5.60 4.84
CA GLY A 88 14.18 5.36 4.03
C GLY A 88 14.12 4.11 3.16
N GLN A 89 13.29 3.13 3.52
CA GLN A 89 13.03 1.89 2.76
C GLN A 89 11.56 1.52 2.93
N VAL A 90 10.93 1.05 1.85
CA VAL A 90 9.63 0.36 1.89
C VAL A 90 9.88 -1.14 1.81
N SER A 91 9.22 -1.93 2.66
CA SER A 91 9.32 -3.39 2.65
C SER A 91 7.97 -4.08 2.82
N GLY A 92 7.91 -5.34 2.41
CA GLY A 92 6.73 -6.19 2.61
C GLY A 92 6.45 -6.52 4.08
N ASP A 93 7.32 -6.12 5.01
CA ASP A 93 7.15 -6.30 6.45
C ASP A 93 6.65 -5.05 7.16
N ASP A 94 6.57 -3.90 6.48
CA ASP A 94 6.18 -2.63 7.09
C ASP A 94 4.80 -2.69 7.75
N TRP A 95 3.85 -3.45 7.17
CA TRP A 95 2.52 -3.64 7.75
C TRP A 95 2.54 -4.25 9.15
N GLN A 96 3.65 -4.85 9.61
CA GLN A 96 3.76 -5.45 10.94
C GLN A 96 4.09 -4.43 12.05
N ARG A 97 4.36 -3.18 11.68
CA ARG A 97 4.82 -2.13 12.59
C ARG A 97 3.66 -1.57 13.43
N PRO A 98 3.64 -1.75 14.76
CA PRO A 98 2.51 -1.34 15.60
C PRO A 98 2.17 0.15 15.55
N GLU A 99 3.14 1.02 15.29
CA GLU A 99 2.92 2.45 15.09
C GLU A 99 2.10 2.75 13.84
N LEU A 100 2.24 1.97 12.77
CA LEU A 100 1.45 2.12 11.55
C LEU A 100 0.02 1.64 11.76
N TRP A 101 -0.20 0.61 12.59
CA TRP A 101 -1.55 0.16 12.95
C TRP A 101 -2.38 1.26 13.60
N ARG A 102 -1.75 2.03 14.50
CA ARG A 102 -2.41 3.16 15.16
C ARG A 102 -2.64 4.31 14.19
N ARG A 103 -1.65 4.60 13.35
CA ARG A 103 -1.69 5.72 12.40
C ARG A 103 -2.73 5.52 11.30
N TYR A 104 -2.88 4.30 10.81
CA TYR A 104 -3.71 3.95 9.66
C TYR A 104 -4.93 3.11 10.04
N GLN A 105 -5.39 3.21 11.29
CA GLN A 105 -6.59 2.49 11.74
C GLN A 105 -7.78 2.81 10.82
N GLY A 106 -8.39 1.76 10.26
CA GLY A 106 -9.50 1.87 9.30
C GLY A 106 -9.10 2.17 7.85
N TYR A 107 -7.79 2.21 7.55
CA TYR A 107 -7.25 2.49 6.21
C TYR A 107 -6.34 1.38 5.67
N PHE A 108 -6.38 0.19 6.27
CA PHE A 108 -5.76 -1.02 5.72
C PHE A 108 -6.73 -1.73 4.78
N SER A 109 -6.19 -2.44 3.78
CA SER A 109 -6.95 -3.41 3.00
C SER A 109 -7.61 -4.43 3.92
N ALA A 110 -8.78 -4.94 3.54
CA ALA A 110 -9.51 -5.94 4.31
C ALA A 110 -8.64 -7.17 4.61
N TYR A 111 -7.77 -7.52 3.67
CA TYR A 111 -6.74 -8.53 3.83
C TYR A 111 -5.77 -8.23 4.98
N LEU A 112 -5.12 -7.06 4.98
CA LEU A 112 -4.18 -6.71 6.05
C LEU A 112 -4.87 -6.46 7.38
N GLU A 113 -6.05 -5.86 7.39
CA GLU A 113 -6.83 -5.64 8.61
C GLU A 113 -7.11 -6.96 9.34
N LYS A 114 -7.50 -8.01 8.59
CA LYS A 114 -7.65 -9.37 9.14
C LYS A 114 -6.34 -9.88 9.75
N ARG A 115 -5.20 -9.74 9.07
CA ARG A 115 -3.90 -10.20 9.57
C ARG A 115 -3.41 -9.44 10.79
N ILE A 116 -3.63 -8.12 10.83
CA ILE A 116 -3.29 -7.26 11.96
C ILE A 116 -4.11 -7.66 13.18
N ASN A 117 -5.42 -7.87 13.03
CA ASN A 117 -6.28 -8.29 14.14
C ASN A 117 -5.84 -9.64 14.73
N LEU A 118 -5.53 -10.63 13.89
CA LEU A 118 -4.98 -11.92 14.32
C LEU A 118 -3.63 -11.80 15.06
N LYS A 119 -2.83 -10.77 14.75
CA LYS A 119 -1.58 -10.49 15.48
C LYS A 119 -1.82 -9.78 16.81
N ARG A 120 -2.87 -8.95 16.93
CA ARG A 120 -3.22 -8.23 18.17
C ARG A 120 -3.83 -9.13 19.23
N GLU A 121 -4.41 -10.25 18.83
CA GLU A 121 -5.00 -11.27 19.72
C GLU A 121 -3.97 -12.25 20.31
N LYS A 122 -2.71 -12.19 19.83
CA LYS A 122 -1.59 -13.00 20.34
C LYS A 122 -0.76 -12.21 21.35
#